data_AF-A0A7V9IR37-F1
#
_entry.id   AF-A0A7V9IR37-F1
#
_cell.length_a   1.000
_cell.length_b   1.000
_cell.length_c   1.000
_cell.angle_alpha   90.00
_cell.angle_beta   90.00
_cell.angle_gamma   90.00
#
_symmetry.space_group_name_H-M   'P 1'
#
loop_
_entity.id
_entity.type
_entity.pdbx_description
1 polymer ?
#
loop_
_entity_poly.entity_id
_entity_poly.type
_entity_poly.pdbx_seq_one_letter_code
_entity_poly.pdbx_strand_id
1 'polypeptide(L)'
;MLRWVAATAIGAVVLSLLWTGSDYANTSLRTAAGEPSQPVEGEPASRVTMAWEADTGPAGLGPVQDHTVVVGEDHGLRGLDPITGVERWHYLRSTALLCDWTAADGVVVAVFRTDAGCNEALALDAGTGQREWYRNVNFAAEISMSSTNQLTVAATPTGVTVLGTTSNGLRWRYDPPENCRISDTVPGDVGVAVTLDCASSASLVLLDGFTGEQRWSGTLPAGAARILTADGVVGVLARDLTGSLQVFDRDGVELVALRDPSLVADEVVQPAAQLLGDRLAVFTGSTLFAVNVQTDAIEWFVPALNLLTLLGSGLLVFDGTDFVQHDLVTGAELRRITVDGPVPPTGGRLDRLGSAIVVSTVEAIAVYR
;
A
#
# COMPACT_ATOMS: atom_id res chain seq x y z
N MET A 1 35.64 18.42 49.08
CA MET A 1 35.54 18.97 47.70
C MET A 1 35.57 17.85 46.64
N LEU A 2 36.57 16.96 46.64
CA LEU A 2 36.72 15.88 45.64
C LEU A 2 35.51 14.92 45.51
N ARG A 3 34.84 14.56 46.62
CA ARG A 3 33.64 13.70 46.61
C ARG A 3 32.43 14.32 45.91
N TRP A 4 32.26 15.65 46.03
CA TRP A 4 31.17 16.36 45.37
C TRP A 4 31.44 16.50 43.86
N VAL A 5 32.68 16.77 43.46
CA VAL A 5 33.09 16.79 42.05
C VAL A 5 32.87 15.42 41.39
N ALA A 6 33.24 14.32 42.07
CA ALA A 6 33.02 12.96 41.55
C ALA A 6 31.52 12.63 41.42
N ALA A 7 30.70 12.98 42.41
CA ALA A 7 29.25 12.76 42.35
C ALA A 7 28.59 13.56 41.22
N THR A 8 28.99 14.82 41.03
CA THR A 8 28.50 15.66 39.92
C THR A 8 28.93 15.11 38.57
N ALA A 9 30.19 14.67 38.43
CA ALA A 9 30.68 14.05 37.20
C ALA A 9 29.92 12.77 36.84
N ILE A 10 29.69 11.89 37.82
CA ILE A 10 28.89 10.66 37.63
C ILE A 10 27.46 11.02 37.24
N GLY A 11 26.83 11.96 37.95
CA GLY A 11 25.47 12.42 37.62
C GLY A 11 25.37 12.97 36.21
N ALA A 12 26.35 13.76 35.77
CA ALA A 12 26.41 14.28 34.41
C ALA A 12 26.56 13.18 33.35
N VAL A 13 27.41 12.17 33.61
CA VAL A 13 27.56 11.01 32.73
C VAL A 13 26.25 10.21 32.62
N VAL A 14 25.59 9.94 33.75
CA VAL A 14 24.31 9.21 33.76
C VAL A 14 23.23 9.99 33.01
N LEU A 15 23.08 11.29 33.26
CA LEU A 15 22.11 12.13 32.54
C LEU A 15 22.42 12.19 31.04
N SER A 16 23.69 12.27 30.67
CA SER A 16 24.11 12.24 29.27
C SER A 16 23.72 10.92 28.61
N LEU A 17 23.98 9.78 29.26
CA LEU A 17 23.64 8.46 28.72
C LEU A 17 22.12 8.27 28.58
N LEU A 18 21.35 8.73 29.57
CA LEU A 18 19.88 8.71 29.52
C LEU A 18 19.35 9.60 28.40
N TRP A 19 19.93 10.78 28.19
CA TRP A 19 19.57 11.65 27.08
C TRP A 19 19.88 11.00 25.74
N THR A 20 21.13 10.57 25.53
CA THR A 20 21.57 9.96 24.26
C THR A 20 20.86 8.65 23.94
N GLY A 21 20.35 7.93 24.95
CA GLY A 21 19.56 6.71 24.77
C GLY A 21 18.05 6.94 24.66
N SER A 22 17.57 8.18 24.83
CA SER A 22 16.14 8.47 24.79
C SER A 22 15.60 8.51 23.36
N ASP A 23 14.33 8.15 23.19
CA ASP A 23 13.64 8.29 21.90
C ASP A 23 13.62 9.74 21.41
N TYR A 24 13.49 10.69 22.33
CA TYR A 24 13.48 12.11 21.98
C TYR A 24 14.78 12.55 21.31
N ALA A 25 15.94 12.19 21.89
CA ALA A 25 17.23 12.56 21.31
C ALA A 25 17.55 11.81 20.02
N ASN A 26 16.95 10.63 19.82
CA ASN A 26 17.12 9.81 18.62
C ASN A 26 16.03 10.01 17.57
N THR A 27 15.15 11.01 17.75
CA THR A 27 14.10 11.37 16.79
C THR A 27 14.39 12.72 16.18
N SER A 28 14.53 12.76 14.86
CA SER A 28 14.50 14.00 14.07
C SER A 28 13.11 14.18 13.49
N LEU A 29 12.42 15.24 13.89
CA LEU A 29 11.12 15.64 13.36
C LEU A 29 11.21 17.06 12.81
N ARG A 30 10.90 17.21 11.52
CA ARG A 30 10.65 18.51 10.89
C ARG A 30 9.25 18.49 10.33
N THR A 31 8.41 19.43 10.77
CA THR A 31 7.06 19.61 10.22
C THR A 31 7.07 20.71 9.17
N ALA A 32 6.14 20.63 8.22
CA ALA A 32 5.91 21.69 7.25
C ALA A 32 5.20 22.88 7.94
N ALA A 33 5.50 24.09 7.48
CA ALA A 33 4.94 25.32 8.06
C ALA A 33 3.47 25.59 7.66
N GLY A 34 2.94 24.85 6.68
CA GLY A 34 1.57 25.00 6.19
C GLY A 34 1.20 23.92 5.17
N GLU A 35 -0.02 24.02 4.67
CA GLU A 35 -0.59 23.06 3.72
C GLU A 35 0.20 22.97 2.40
N PRO A 36 0.17 21.81 1.73
CA PRO A 36 0.73 21.66 0.39
C PRO A 36 0.12 22.64 -0.61
N SER A 37 0.94 23.04 -1.58
CA SER A 37 0.42 23.72 -2.76
C SER A 37 -0.50 22.78 -3.53
N GLN A 38 -1.65 23.30 -3.93
CA GLN A 38 -2.60 22.58 -4.76
C GLN A 38 -1.97 22.29 -6.14
N PRO A 39 -2.14 21.08 -6.69
CA PRO A 39 -1.70 20.75 -8.04
C PRO A 39 -2.42 21.61 -9.07
N VAL A 40 -1.79 21.74 -10.25
CA VAL A 40 -2.47 22.34 -11.40
C VAL A 40 -3.49 21.34 -11.93
N GLU A 41 -4.77 21.67 -11.79
CA GLU A 41 -5.87 20.89 -12.34
C GLU A 41 -5.81 20.83 -13.87
N GLY A 42 -6.09 19.65 -14.42
CA GLY A 42 -6.10 19.43 -15.86
C GLY A 42 -5.75 18.00 -16.25
N GLU A 43 -5.91 17.68 -17.53
CA GLU A 43 -5.38 16.43 -18.09
C GLU A 43 -3.86 16.53 -18.28
N PRO A 44 -3.14 15.38 -18.21
CA PRO A 44 -1.73 15.37 -18.59
C PRO A 44 -1.51 15.89 -20.01
N ALA A 45 -0.32 16.43 -20.29
CA ALA A 45 0.06 16.82 -21.64
C ALA A 45 0.09 15.60 -22.57
N SER A 46 0.06 15.81 -23.89
CA SER A 46 0.24 14.71 -24.87
C SER A 46 1.67 14.17 -24.90
N ARG A 47 2.60 14.85 -24.23
CA ARG A 47 4.01 14.51 -24.13
C ARG A 47 4.50 14.99 -22.77
N VAL A 48 5.14 14.10 -22.03
CA VAL A 48 5.60 14.34 -20.66
C VAL A 48 7.06 13.95 -20.54
N THR A 49 7.77 14.56 -19.59
CA THR A 49 9.13 14.14 -19.21
C THR A 49 9.19 13.97 -17.70
N MET A 50 10.18 13.21 -17.23
CA MET A 50 10.41 13.03 -15.80
C MET A 50 10.78 14.38 -15.16
N ALA A 51 9.93 14.87 -14.27
CA ALA A 51 10.13 16.10 -13.53
C ALA A 51 11.16 15.91 -12.42
N TRP A 52 11.01 14.83 -11.65
CA TRP A 52 11.89 14.43 -10.56
C TRP A 52 11.61 12.96 -10.19
N GLU A 53 12.55 12.37 -9.46
CA GLU A 53 12.51 11.00 -8.94
C GLU A 53 13.08 10.99 -7.52
N ALA A 54 12.58 10.09 -6.69
CA ALA A 54 13.12 9.81 -5.36
C ALA A 54 13.10 8.31 -5.09
N ASP A 55 14.15 7.80 -4.44
CA ASP A 55 14.20 6.41 -3.98
C ASP A 55 13.13 6.17 -2.91
N THR A 56 12.41 5.06 -3.03
CA THR A 56 11.55 4.54 -1.96
C THR A 56 12.31 3.41 -1.26
N GLY A 57 12.44 3.48 0.05
CA GLY A 57 13.00 2.40 0.84
C GLY A 57 12.14 1.14 0.81
N PRO A 58 12.61 0.04 1.43
CA PRO A 58 12.00 -1.28 1.34
C PRO A 58 10.59 -1.38 1.95
N ALA A 59 10.13 -0.34 2.64
CA ALA A 59 8.90 -0.32 3.42
C ALA A 59 7.64 0.03 2.61
N GLY A 60 7.61 -0.17 1.29
CA GLY A 60 6.39 -0.12 0.49
C GLY A 60 6.12 1.16 -0.31
N LEU A 61 5.09 1.08 -1.15
CA LEU A 61 4.73 2.06 -2.18
C LEU A 61 4.39 3.42 -1.56
N GLY A 62 5.03 4.49 -2.02
CA GLY A 62 4.73 5.86 -1.61
C GLY A 62 3.42 6.38 -2.23
N PRO A 63 2.29 6.44 -1.50
CA PRO A 63 1.07 6.99 -2.06
C PRO A 63 1.17 8.52 -2.05
N VAL A 64 0.48 9.14 -3.02
CA VAL A 64 0.16 10.56 -2.91
C VAL A 64 -1.01 10.70 -1.95
N GLN A 65 -0.82 11.42 -0.85
CA GLN A 65 -1.87 11.70 0.14
C GLN A 65 -1.84 13.18 0.49
N ASP A 66 -3.00 13.83 0.48
CA ASP A 66 -3.15 15.27 0.69
C ASP A 66 -2.09 16.08 -0.04
N HIS A 67 -1.94 15.84 -1.35
CA HIS A 67 -0.98 16.55 -2.21
C HIS A 67 0.46 16.50 -1.70
N THR A 68 0.84 15.42 -1.01
CA THR A 68 2.20 15.14 -0.57
C THR A 68 2.56 13.72 -0.99
N VAL A 69 3.75 13.56 -1.57
CA VAL A 69 4.33 12.25 -1.80
C VAL A 69 4.99 11.80 -0.52
N VAL A 70 4.59 10.66 0.03
CA VAL A 70 5.23 10.10 1.22
C VAL A 70 6.19 9.00 0.78
N VAL A 71 7.43 9.03 1.28
CA VAL A 71 8.42 7.98 1.04
C VAL A 71 8.88 7.37 2.35
N GLY A 72 8.89 6.05 2.41
CA GLY A 72 9.46 5.27 3.51
C GLY A 72 10.94 5.05 3.34
N GLU A 73 11.67 5.06 4.45
CA GLU A 73 13.09 4.75 4.57
C GLU A 73 13.29 3.79 5.75
N ASP A 74 14.46 3.15 5.84
CA ASP A 74 14.78 2.19 6.91
C ASP A 74 14.49 2.71 8.33
N HIS A 75 14.63 4.01 8.53
CA HIS A 75 14.54 4.66 9.83
C HIS A 75 13.39 5.68 9.94
N GLY A 76 12.50 5.77 8.95
CA GLY A 76 11.41 6.73 9.03
C GLY A 76 10.79 7.12 7.70
N LEU A 77 10.23 8.32 7.66
CA LEU A 77 9.40 8.81 6.57
C LEU A 77 9.79 10.24 6.18
N ARG A 78 9.68 10.56 4.89
CA ARG A 78 9.71 11.92 4.36
C ARG A 78 8.42 12.22 3.60
N GLY A 79 7.96 13.46 3.73
CA GLY A 79 6.95 14.04 2.85
C GLY A 79 7.60 14.98 1.84
N LEU A 80 7.39 14.70 0.56
CA LEU A 80 7.93 15.44 -0.57
C LEU A 80 6.83 16.26 -1.24
N ASP A 81 7.18 17.46 -1.67
CA ASP A 81 6.35 18.24 -2.56
C ASP A 81 6.19 17.51 -3.89
N PRO A 82 4.96 17.19 -4.32
CA PRO A 82 4.77 16.32 -5.47
C PRO A 82 5.09 17.01 -6.80
N ILE A 83 5.21 18.34 -6.83
CA ILE A 83 5.51 19.11 -8.03
C ILE A 83 7.02 19.29 -8.22
N THR A 84 7.76 19.42 -7.11
CA THR A 84 9.19 19.76 -7.12
C THR A 84 10.11 18.68 -6.57
N GLY A 85 9.58 17.68 -5.87
CA GLY A 85 10.35 16.63 -5.19
C GLY A 85 11.07 17.12 -3.92
N VAL A 86 10.87 18.37 -3.51
CA VAL A 86 11.55 18.95 -2.35
C VAL A 86 10.92 18.46 -1.05
N GLU A 87 11.76 18.06 -0.08
CA GLU A 87 11.30 17.66 1.26
C GLU A 87 10.55 18.81 1.96
N ARG A 88 9.34 18.51 2.42
CA ARG A 88 8.46 19.40 3.20
C ARG A 88 8.53 19.09 4.69
N TRP A 89 8.52 17.80 5.02
CA TRP A 89 8.59 17.29 6.39
C TRP A 89 9.34 15.96 6.42
N HIS A 90 9.87 15.60 7.59
CA HIS A 90 10.41 14.27 7.85
C HIS A 90 10.19 13.83 9.28
N TYR A 91 10.15 12.52 9.48
CA TYR A 91 10.16 11.87 10.77
C TYR A 91 11.16 10.71 10.72
N LEU A 92 12.32 10.85 11.35
CA LEU A 92 13.41 9.88 11.31
C LEU A 92 13.82 9.46 12.72
N ARG A 93 14.10 8.17 12.92
CA ARG A 93 14.52 7.59 14.20
C ARG A 93 15.82 6.81 14.05
N SER A 94 16.92 7.29 14.61
CA SER A 94 18.24 6.65 14.48
C SER A 94 18.35 5.28 15.16
N THR A 95 17.51 5.00 16.16
CA THR A 95 17.55 3.76 16.97
C THR A 95 16.38 2.83 16.71
N ALA A 96 15.47 3.18 15.79
CA ALA A 96 14.30 2.36 15.48
C ALA A 96 14.22 2.14 13.97
N LEU A 97 13.92 0.91 13.58
CA LEU A 97 13.69 0.56 12.18
C LEU A 97 12.21 0.70 11.85
N LEU A 98 11.89 1.26 10.70
CA LEU A 98 10.55 1.23 10.14
C LEU A 98 10.23 -0.23 9.78
N CYS A 99 9.22 -0.80 10.41
CA CYS A 99 8.75 -2.14 10.09
C CYS A 99 7.93 -2.12 8.81
N ASP A 100 6.90 -1.27 8.79
CA ASP A 100 6.05 -1.01 7.64
C ASP A 100 5.19 0.24 7.92
N TRP A 101 4.53 0.76 6.89
CA TRP A 101 3.65 1.92 6.98
C TRP A 101 2.58 1.90 5.89
N THR A 102 1.56 2.73 6.08
CA THR A 102 0.52 2.96 5.08
C THR A 102 -0.03 4.36 5.25
N ALA A 103 -0.81 4.85 4.30
CA ALA A 103 -1.43 6.16 4.42
C ALA A 103 -2.85 6.17 3.85
N ALA A 104 -3.77 6.77 4.60
CA ALA A 104 -5.17 6.93 4.26
C ALA A 104 -5.77 8.11 5.03
N ASP A 105 -6.83 8.70 4.49
CA ASP A 105 -7.57 9.81 5.10
C ASP A 105 -6.67 10.97 5.56
N GLY A 106 -5.65 11.28 4.76
CA GLY A 106 -4.71 12.37 5.07
C GLY A 106 -3.72 12.06 6.19
N VAL A 107 -3.62 10.79 6.61
CA VAL A 107 -2.74 10.37 7.70
C VAL A 107 -1.83 9.25 7.24
N VAL A 108 -0.55 9.35 7.60
CA VAL A 108 0.47 8.31 7.45
C VAL A 108 0.59 7.55 8.76
N VAL A 109 0.29 6.26 8.74
CA VAL A 109 0.46 5.37 9.91
C VAL A 109 1.70 4.53 9.73
N ALA A 110 2.62 4.62 10.68
CA ALA A 110 3.92 3.96 10.64
C ALA A 110 4.16 3.10 11.88
N VAL A 111 4.76 1.93 11.68
CA VAL A 111 5.10 1.00 12.76
C VAL A 111 6.62 0.84 12.84
N PHE A 112 7.17 0.96 14.04
CA PHE A 112 8.60 0.89 14.31
C PHE A 112 8.99 -0.30 15.19
N ARG A 113 10.19 -0.82 14.93
CA ARG A 113 10.90 -1.80 15.74
C ARG A 113 11.80 -1.10 16.74
N THR A 114 11.59 -1.38 18.02
CA THR A 114 12.49 -0.95 19.11
C THR A 114 13.18 -2.13 19.82
N ASP A 115 12.56 -3.32 19.82
CA ASP A 115 13.12 -4.56 20.37
C ASP A 115 12.97 -5.73 19.37
N ALA A 116 12.63 -6.94 19.83
CA ALA A 116 12.47 -8.14 19.01
C ALA A 116 11.22 -8.13 18.09
N GLY A 117 10.33 -7.16 18.27
CA GLY A 117 9.07 -7.01 17.53
C GLY A 117 8.78 -5.58 17.13
N CYS A 118 7.72 -5.41 16.36
CA CYS A 118 7.23 -4.11 15.92
C CYS A 118 6.28 -3.58 17.00
N ASN A 119 6.78 -2.65 17.83
CA ASN A 119 6.22 -2.37 19.16
C ASN A 119 5.65 -0.97 19.31
N GLU A 120 5.85 -0.11 18.32
CA GLU A 120 5.42 1.28 18.39
C GLU A 120 4.73 1.64 17.10
N ALA A 121 3.54 2.24 17.20
CA ALA A 121 2.80 2.77 16.06
C ALA A 121 2.54 4.25 16.29
N LEU A 122 2.61 5.02 15.22
CA LEU A 122 2.29 6.45 15.23
C LEU A 122 1.56 6.84 13.96
N ALA A 123 0.87 7.96 14.04
CA ALA A 123 0.29 8.65 12.90
C ALA A 123 0.90 10.03 12.74
N LEU A 124 1.14 10.40 11.48
CA LEU A 124 1.53 11.72 11.05
C LEU A 124 0.47 12.26 10.09
N ASP A 125 0.11 13.53 10.21
CA ASP A 125 -0.60 14.25 9.15
C ASP A 125 0.24 14.19 7.86
N ALA A 126 -0.35 13.76 6.75
CA ALA A 126 0.35 13.51 5.49
C ALA A 126 0.83 14.81 4.83
N GLY A 127 0.09 15.92 5.01
CA GLY A 127 0.44 17.21 4.43
C GLY A 127 1.58 17.93 5.16
N THR A 128 1.71 17.73 6.47
CA THR A 128 2.56 18.54 7.35
C THR A 128 3.57 17.74 8.17
N GLY A 129 3.40 16.44 8.31
CA GLY A 129 4.22 15.58 9.16
C GLY A 129 3.98 15.79 10.66
N GLN A 130 2.93 16.52 11.06
CA GLN A 130 2.59 16.70 12.47
C GLN A 130 2.12 15.38 13.07
N ARG A 131 2.57 15.07 14.29
CA ARG A 131 2.18 13.84 14.97
C ARG A 131 0.74 13.94 15.47
N GLU A 132 -0.14 13.11 14.91
CA GLU A 132 -1.54 13.01 15.30
C GLU A 132 -1.70 12.13 16.54
N TRP A 133 -1.07 10.96 16.54
CA TRP A 133 -1.09 10.06 17.68
C TRP A 133 0.12 9.14 17.75
N TYR A 134 0.30 8.54 18.93
CA TYR A 134 1.33 7.55 19.21
C TYR A 134 0.78 6.48 20.15
N ARG A 135 1.22 5.23 19.99
CA ARG A 135 0.90 4.14 20.91
C ARG A 135 1.93 3.03 20.88
N ASN A 136 1.92 2.24 21.94
CA ASN A 136 2.57 0.95 21.95
C ASN A 136 1.65 -0.10 21.29
N VAL A 137 2.26 -1.00 20.55
CA VAL A 137 1.68 -2.18 19.89
C VAL A 137 2.58 -3.38 20.19
N ASN A 138 2.20 -4.57 19.74
CA ASN A 138 3.01 -5.77 19.91
C ASN A 138 2.81 -6.68 18.70
N PHE A 139 3.30 -6.22 17.55
CA PHE A 139 3.23 -6.97 16.31
C PHE A 139 4.50 -7.81 16.12
N ALA A 140 4.35 -8.92 15.41
CA ALA A 140 5.50 -9.69 14.96
C ALA A 140 6.39 -8.84 14.05
N ALA A 141 7.67 -9.23 13.93
CA ALA A 141 8.63 -8.53 13.06
C ALA A 141 8.25 -8.59 11.57
N GLU A 142 7.53 -9.64 11.16
CA GLU A 142 6.90 -9.78 9.85
C GLU A 142 5.47 -9.20 9.95
N ILE A 143 5.35 -7.94 9.53
CA ILE A 143 4.12 -7.18 9.50
C ILE A 143 3.96 -6.58 8.11
N SER A 144 2.73 -6.56 7.62
CA SER A 144 2.33 -5.73 6.48
C SER A 144 1.25 -4.73 6.90
N MET A 145 1.40 -3.49 6.45
CA MET A 145 0.48 -2.39 6.66
C MET A 145 -0.24 -2.10 5.35
N SER A 146 -1.57 -2.08 5.40
CA SER A 146 -2.41 -1.71 4.27
C SER A 146 -3.57 -0.85 4.74
N SER A 147 -4.14 -0.06 3.84
CA SER A 147 -5.25 0.80 4.21
C SER A 147 -6.25 1.02 3.09
N THR A 148 -7.45 1.39 3.51
CA THR A 148 -8.52 1.97 2.69
C THR A 148 -8.89 3.32 3.29
N ASN A 149 -9.83 4.05 2.69
CA ASN A 149 -10.35 5.33 3.23
C ASN A 149 -11.05 5.23 4.60
N GLN A 150 -11.01 4.06 5.27
CA GLN A 150 -11.67 3.83 6.56
C GLN A 150 -10.92 2.85 7.46
N LEU A 151 -10.08 1.99 6.88
CA LEU A 151 -9.39 0.90 7.58
C LEU A 151 -7.88 1.09 7.50
N THR A 152 -7.20 1.00 8.63
CA THR A 152 -5.75 0.78 8.68
C THR A 152 -5.52 -0.61 9.25
N VAL A 153 -4.96 -1.50 8.44
CA VAL A 153 -4.82 -2.91 8.74
C VAL A 153 -3.34 -3.25 8.92
N ALA A 154 -3.01 -3.80 10.08
CA ALA A 154 -1.75 -4.43 10.39
C ALA A 154 -1.94 -5.95 10.32
N ALA A 155 -1.36 -6.61 9.33
CA ALA A 155 -1.41 -8.06 9.19
C ALA A 155 -0.06 -8.68 9.56
N THR A 156 -0.10 -9.76 10.33
CA THR A 156 1.06 -10.61 10.64
C THR A 156 0.67 -12.06 10.38
N PRO A 157 1.64 -13.00 10.29
CA PRO A 157 1.31 -14.43 10.14
C PRO A 157 0.41 -15.00 11.26
N THR A 158 0.27 -14.29 12.37
CA THR A 158 -0.46 -14.70 13.58
C THR A 158 -1.65 -13.82 13.92
N GLY A 159 -1.99 -12.81 13.12
CA GLY A 159 -3.24 -12.08 13.28
C GLY A 159 -3.37 -10.84 12.41
N VAL A 160 -4.61 -10.42 12.24
CA VAL A 160 -4.97 -9.14 11.61
C VAL A 160 -5.44 -8.19 12.70
N THR A 161 -4.91 -6.97 12.73
CA THR A 161 -5.32 -5.93 13.68
C THR A 161 -5.71 -4.68 12.92
N VAL A 162 -6.91 -4.16 13.20
CA VAL A 162 -7.35 -2.89 12.62
C VAL A 162 -7.16 -1.77 13.63
N LEU A 163 -6.42 -0.76 13.20
CA LEU A 163 -6.15 0.46 13.93
C LEU A 163 -7.13 1.57 13.48
N GLY A 164 -7.32 2.55 14.34
CA GLY A 164 -7.89 3.82 13.92
C GLY A 164 -6.90 4.58 13.04
N THR A 165 -7.35 5.04 11.88
CA THR A 165 -6.52 5.88 10.99
C THR A 165 -6.24 7.23 11.66
N THR A 166 -7.30 7.93 12.04
CA THR A 166 -7.27 9.26 12.68
C THR A 166 -7.43 9.20 14.20
N SER A 167 -7.39 8.01 14.81
CA SER A 167 -7.51 7.84 16.25
C SER A 167 -6.57 6.77 16.75
N ASN A 168 -6.08 6.91 17.99
CA ASN A 168 -5.13 5.96 18.57
C ASN A 168 -5.74 4.61 18.99
N GLY A 169 -7.02 4.38 18.71
CA GLY A 169 -7.75 3.19 19.13
C GLY A 169 -7.37 1.92 18.35
N LEU A 170 -7.39 0.77 19.02
CA LEU A 170 -7.50 -0.53 18.35
C LEU A 170 -9.00 -0.77 18.11
N ARG A 171 -9.41 -1.01 16.86
CA ARG A 171 -10.81 -1.29 16.54
C ARG A 171 -11.14 -2.74 16.86
N TRP A 172 -10.43 -3.68 16.23
CA TRP A 172 -10.58 -5.10 16.47
C TRP A 172 -9.30 -5.85 16.10
N ARG A 173 -9.23 -7.11 16.55
CA ARG A 173 -8.19 -8.06 16.19
C ARG A 173 -8.83 -9.40 15.84
N TYR A 174 -8.32 -10.01 14.78
CA TYR A 174 -8.62 -11.37 14.36
C TYR A 174 -7.38 -12.25 14.57
N ASP A 175 -7.56 -13.34 15.31
CA ASP A 175 -6.54 -14.38 15.48
C ASP A 175 -6.95 -15.58 14.62
N PRO A 176 -6.07 -16.10 13.75
CA PRO A 176 -6.39 -17.26 12.93
C PRO A 176 -6.59 -18.51 13.81
N PRO A 177 -7.35 -19.52 13.34
CA PRO A 177 -7.50 -20.78 14.04
C PRO A 177 -6.15 -21.47 14.35
N GLU A 178 -6.14 -22.36 15.34
CA GLU A 178 -4.95 -23.14 15.67
C GLU A 178 -4.42 -23.89 14.43
N ASN A 179 -3.09 -23.87 14.24
CA ASN A 179 -2.39 -24.47 13.11
C ASN A 179 -2.67 -23.83 11.73
N CYS A 180 -3.26 -22.64 11.69
CA CYS A 180 -3.33 -21.82 10.50
C CYS A 180 -2.40 -20.60 10.63
N ARG A 181 -1.86 -20.15 9.51
CA ARG A 181 -1.12 -18.88 9.40
C ARG A 181 -1.77 -18.01 8.35
N ILE A 182 -1.76 -16.71 8.58
CA ILE A 182 -2.19 -15.74 7.57
C ILE A 182 -1.11 -15.64 6.51
N SER A 183 -1.49 -15.79 5.25
CA SER A 183 -0.58 -15.75 4.09
C SER A 183 -0.79 -14.52 3.20
N ASP A 184 -2.00 -13.94 3.20
CA ASP A 184 -2.33 -12.73 2.46
C ASP A 184 -3.46 -11.98 3.18
N THR A 185 -3.50 -10.66 3.03
CA THR A 185 -4.54 -9.81 3.62
C THR A 185 -4.73 -8.56 2.76
N VAL A 186 -5.94 -8.38 2.26
CA VAL A 186 -6.32 -7.21 1.45
C VAL A 186 -7.59 -6.58 2.05
N PRO A 187 -7.50 -5.35 2.58
CA PRO A 187 -8.67 -4.59 2.96
C PRO A 187 -9.33 -3.95 1.74
N GLY A 188 -10.65 -3.78 1.81
CA GLY A 188 -11.44 -3.07 0.81
C GLY A 188 -12.80 -2.65 1.38
N ASP A 189 -13.66 -2.08 0.54
CA ASP A 189 -14.97 -1.57 0.97
C ASP A 189 -15.98 -2.66 1.41
N VAL A 190 -15.81 -3.92 0.97
CA VAL A 190 -16.67 -5.04 1.41
C VAL A 190 -16.19 -5.70 2.70
N GLY A 191 -14.95 -5.42 3.13
CA GLY A 191 -14.37 -5.99 4.35
C GLY A 191 -12.86 -6.19 4.25
N VAL A 192 -12.32 -7.04 5.13
CA VAL A 192 -10.92 -7.47 5.09
C VAL A 192 -10.87 -8.93 4.66
N ALA A 193 -10.37 -9.17 3.45
CA ALA A 193 -10.17 -10.51 2.93
C ALA A 193 -8.84 -11.06 3.44
N VAL A 194 -8.84 -12.31 3.91
CA VAL A 194 -7.70 -12.98 4.52
C VAL A 194 -7.56 -14.39 3.95
N THR A 195 -6.38 -14.75 3.47
CA THR A 195 -6.05 -16.15 3.18
C THR A 195 -5.34 -16.78 4.35
N LEU A 196 -5.76 -18.00 4.67
CA LEU A 196 -5.18 -18.82 5.73
C LEU A 196 -4.56 -20.07 5.14
N ASP A 197 -3.28 -20.26 5.39
CA ASP A 197 -2.55 -21.49 5.11
C ASP A 197 -2.60 -22.38 6.34
N CYS A 198 -3.41 -23.43 6.27
CA CYS A 198 -3.54 -24.44 7.31
C CYS A 198 -2.85 -25.74 6.86
N ALA A 199 -2.57 -26.66 7.80
CA ALA A 199 -1.72 -27.84 7.56
C ALA A 199 -2.06 -28.71 6.33
N SER A 200 -3.32 -28.71 5.87
CA SER A 200 -3.79 -29.52 4.73
C SER A 200 -4.68 -28.77 3.74
N SER A 201 -4.91 -27.47 3.94
CA SER A 201 -5.82 -26.68 3.10
C SER A 201 -5.52 -25.18 3.19
N ALA A 202 -5.87 -24.47 2.12
CA ALA A 202 -5.97 -23.02 2.15
C ALA A 202 -7.45 -22.63 2.29
N SER A 203 -7.72 -21.59 3.06
CA SER A 203 -9.07 -21.02 3.17
C SER A 203 -9.04 -19.52 2.95
N LEU A 204 -10.14 -19.01 2.42
CA LEU A 204 -10.41 -17.59 2.26
C LEU A 204 -11.47 -17.19 3.27
N VAL A 205 -11.22 -16.11 4.00
CA VAL A 205 -12.15 -15.56 4.99
C VAL A 205 -12.38 -14.09 4.65
N LEU A 206 -13.65 -13.67 4.64
CA LEU A 206 -14.00 -12.25 4.62
C LEU A 206 -14.44 -11.83 6.01
N LEU A 207 -13.72 -10.86 6.58
CA LEU A 207 -14.05 -10.24 7.86
C LEU A 207 -14.75 -8.91 7.62
N ASP A 208 -15.72 -8.57 8.46
CA ASP A 208 -16.30 -7.23 8.47
C ASP A 208 -15.23 -6.19 8.83
N GLY A 209 -15.12 -5.13 8.01
CA GLY A 209 -14.09 -4.11 8.19
C GLY A 209 -14.16 -3.36 9.52
N PHE A 210 -15.34 -3.25 10.15
CA PHE A 210 -15.55 -2.44 11.35
C PHE A 210 -15.68 -3.26 12.63
N THR A 211 -16.25 -4.46 12.54
CA THR A 211 -16.47 -5.33 13.71
C THR A 211 -15.45 -6.46 13.82
N GLY A 212 -14.80 -6.83 12.71
CA GLY A 212 -13.95 -8.01 12.63
C GLY A 212 -14.73 -9.33 12.65
N GLU A 213 -16.07 -9.29 12.62
CA GLU A 213 -16.89 -10.50 12.55
C GLU A 213 -16.72 -11.18 11.19
N GLN A 214 -16.57 -12.50 11.20
CA GLN A 214 -16.50 -13.27 9.97
C GLN A 214 -17.85 -13.22 9.24
N ARG A 215 -17.84 -12.72 8.01
CA ARG A 215 -19.02 -12.69 7.13
C ARG A 215 -19.24 -14.03 6.46
N TRP A 216 -18.18 -14.59 5.89
CA TRP A 216 -18.17 -15.91 5.28
C TRP A 216 -16.75 -16.47 5.21
N SER A 217 -16.65 -17.77 4.95
CA SER A 217 -15.39 -18.43 4.65
C SER A 217 -15.60 -19.46 3.53
N GLY A 218 -14.60 -19.60 2.65
CA GLY A 218 -14.57 -20.57 1.58
C GLY A 218 -13.25 -21.35 1.58
N THR A 219 -13.26 -22.53 0.97
CA THR A 219 -12.04 -23.33 0.75
C THR A 219 -11.45 -22.94 -0.59
N LEU A 220 -10.14 -22.70 -0.64
CA LEU A 220 -9.42 -22.48 -1.88
C LEU A 220 -8.85 -23.81 -2.40
N PRO A 221 -8.76 -24.02 -3.72
CA PRO A 221 -8.05 -25.15 -4.30
C PRO A 221 -6.63 -25.27 -3.76
N ALA A 222 -6.08 -26.49 -3.75
CA ALA A 222 -4.72 -26.73 -3.28
C ALA A 222 -3.69 -25.99 -4.15
N GLY A 223 -3.20 -24.87 -3.63
CA GLY A 223 -2.25 -23.95 -4.25
C GLY A 223 -2.34 -22.63 -3.51
N ALA A 224 -1.20 -22.00 -3.18
CA ALA A 224 -1.23 -20.70 -2.53
C ALA A 224 -1.98 -19.72 -3.46
N ALA A 225 -2.91 -18.92 -2.94
CA ALA A 225 -3.62 -17.92 -3.72
C ALA A 225 -3.14 -16.51 -3.35
N ARG A 226 -3.48 -15.52 -4.18
CA ARG A 226 -3.35 -14.09 -3.87
C ARG A 226 -4.70 -13.45 -3.91
N ILE A 227 -4.97 -12.58 -2.96
CA ILE A 227 -6.13 -11.70 -3.03
C ILE A 227 -5.74 -10.52 -3.92
N LEU A 228 -6.54 -10.26 -4.95
CA LEU A 228 -6.32 -9.17 -5.90
C LEU A 228 -7.01 -7.88 -5.45
N THR A 229 -8.16 -8.01 -4.79
CA THR A 229 -8.99 -6.89 -4.33
C THR A 229 -10.02 -7.36 -3.31
N ALA A 230 -10.47 -6.44 -2.47
CA ALA A 230 -11.66 -6.56 -1.64
C ALA A 230 -12.60 -5.33 -1.83
N ASP A 231 -12.47 -4.62 -2.95
CA ASP A 231 -13.31 -3.47 -3.31
C ASP A 231 -14.43 -3.91 -4.27
N GLY A 232 -15.67 -3.79 -3.83
CA GLY A 232 -16.90 -4.23 -4.49
C GLY A 232 -17.08 -5.75 -4.49
N VAL A 233 -15.99 -6.49 -4.70
CA VAL A 233 -15.89 -7.95 -4.77
C VAL A 233 -14.61 -8.43 -4.11
N VAL A 234 -14.53 -9.72 -3.80
CA VAL A 234 -13.29 -10.40 -3.38
C VAL A 234 -12.74 -11.18 -4.57
N GLY A 235 -11.67 -10.67 -5.18
CA GLY A 235 -10.99 -11.33 -6.30
C GLY A 235 -9.79 -12.14 -5.81
N VAL A 236 -9.66 -13.38 -6.25
CA VAL A 236 -8.57 -14.29 -5.86
C VAL A 236 -7.97 -14.97 -7.07
N LEU A 237 -6.65 -14.90 -7.18
CA LEU A 237 -5.87 -15.53 -8.24
C LEU A 237 -4.99 -16.64 -7.66
N ALA A 238 -5.05 -17.83 -8.26
CA ALA A 238 -4.15 -18.91 -7.90
C ALA A 238 -2.68 -18.53 -8.23
N ARG A 239 -1.73 -18.87 -7.36
CA ARG A 239 -0.28 -18.73 -7.62
C ARG A 239 0.30 -19.91 -8.41
N ASP A 240 -0.56 -20.76 -8.96
CA ASP A 240 -0.13 -21.82 -9.84
C ASP A 240 -0.04 -21.34 -11.30
N LEU A 241 0.47 -22.19 -12.18
CA LEU A 241 0.55 -21.88 -13.62
C LEU A 241 -0.77 -22.13 -14.35
N THR A 242 -1.89 -22.29 -13.64
CA THR A 242 -3.19 -22.56 -14.28
C THR A 242 -3.95 -21.28 -14.64
N GLY A 243 -3.60 -20.15 -14.03
CA GLY A 243 -4.31 -18.88 -14.19
C GLY A 243 -5.78 -18.99 -13.76
N SER A 244 -6.02 -19.65 -12.62
CA SER A 244 -7.37 -19.78 -12.06
C SER A 244 -7.74 -18.50 -11.29
N LEU A 245 -8.74 -17.77 -11.77
CA LEU A 245 -9.31 -16.57 -11.17
C LEU A 245 -10.71 -16.88 -10.62
N GLN A 246 -10.92 -16.62 -9.34
CA GLN A 246 -12.22 -16.70 -8.68
C GLN A 246 -12.62 -15.32 -8.17
N VAL A 247 -13.88 -14.92 -8.34
CA VAL A 247 -14.40 -13.65 -7.82
C VAL A 247 -15.66 -13.95 -7.02
N PHE A 248 -15.71 -13.44 -5.80
CA PHE A 248 -16.85 -13.60 -4.89
C PHE A 248 -17.48 -12.24 -4.60
N ASP A 249 -18.80 -12.22 -4.40
CA ASP A 249 -19.46 -11.03 -3.87
C ASP A 249 -19.26 -10.87 -2.35
N ARG A 250 -19.89 -9.84 -1.77
CA ARG A 250 -19.82 -9.54 -0.33
C ARG A 250 -20.40 -10.64 0.56
N ASP A 251 -21.25 -11.50 0.03
CA ASP A 251 -21.97 -12.56 0.74
C ASP A 251 -21.34 -13.94 0.49
N GLY A 252 -20.27 -14.01 -0.31
CA GLY A 252 -19.51 -15.21 -0.60
C GLY A 252 -20.06 -16.02 -1.78
N VAL A 253 -20.94 -15.43 -2.58
CA VAL A 253 -21.42 -16.05 -3.83
C VAL A 253 -20.34 -15.89 -4.90
N GLU A 254 -19.94 -16.99 -5.50
CA GLU A 254 -19.00 -16.99 -6.63
C GLU A 254 -19.66 -16.39 -7.87
N LEU A 255 -19.09 -15.30 -8.38
CA LEU A 255 -19.53 -14.56 -9.57
C LEU A 255 -18.75 -14.98 -10.83
N VAL A 256 -17.46 -15.27 -10.67
CA VAL A 256 -16.52 -15.60 -11.76
C VAL A 256 -15.70 -16.81 -11.33
N ALA A 257 -15.53 -17.74 -12.25
CA ALA A 257 -14.72 -18.95 -12.08
C ALA A 257 -13.96 -19.27 -13.36
N LEU A 258 -12.95 -18.43 -13.65
CA LEU A 258 -12.15 -18.54 -14.85
C LEU A 258 -10.91 -19.39 -14.65
N ARG A 259 -10.52 -20.09 -15.72
CA ARG A 259 -9.22 -20.73 -15.83
C ARG A 259 -8.64 -20.42 -17.21
N ASP A 260 -7.67 -19.52 -17.24
CA ASP A 260 -6.99 -19.12 -18.46
C ASP A 260 -5.49 -19.05 -18.22
N PRO A 261 -4.64 -19.82 -18.93
CA PRO A 261 -3.19 -19.78 -18.77
C PRO A 261 -2.54 -18.42 -19.05
N SER A 262 -3.26 -17.45 -19.64
CA SER A 262 -2.79 -16.07 -19.78
C SER A 262 -2.91 -15.26 -18.49
N LEU A 263 -3.77 -15.65 -17.56
CA LEU A 263 -3.97 -15.02 -16.23
C LEU A 263 -2.93 -15.49 -15.21
N VAL A 264 -1.68 -15.72 -15.62
CA VAL A 264 -0.60 -16.07 -14.70
C VAL A 264 0.07 -14.78 -14.24
N ALA A 265 0.09 -14.56 -12.92
CA ALA A 265 0.77 -13.42 -12.33
C ALA A 265 2.30 -13.58 -12.33
N ASP A 266 2.99 -12.48 -12.54
CA ASP A 266 4.42 -12.37 -12.27
C ASP A 266 4.68 -12.65 -10.78
N GLU A 267 5.78 -13.33 -10.45
CA GLU A 267 6.14 -13.60 -9.06
C GLU A 267 6.70 -12.36 -8.35
N VAL A 268 7.33 -11.46 -9.11
CA VAL A 268 8.03 -10.27 -8.62
C VAL A 268 7.05 -9.11 -8.42
N VAL A 269 6.12 -8.92 -9.34
CA VAL A 269 5.13 -7.84 -9.29
C VAL A 269 3.87 -8.32 -8.59
N GLN A 270 3.40 -7.59 -7.58
CA GLN A 270 2.15 -7.93 -6.90
C GLN A 270 0.97 -7.72 -7.84
N PRO A 271 0.19 -8.77 -8.16
CA PRO A 271 -1.01 -8.62 -8.98
C PRO A 271 -2.09 -7.93 -8.15
N ALA A 272 -2.96 -7.17 -8.82
CA ALA A 272 -4.06 -6.47 -8.19
C ALA A 272 -5.22 -6.34 -9.15
N ALA A 273 -6.40 -6.06 -8.61
CA ALA A 273 -7.59 -5.84 -9.42
C ALA A 273 -8.40 -4.63 -8.94
N GLN A 274 -9.14 -4.04 -9.87
CA GLN A 274 -10.08 -2.97 -9.56
C GLN A 274 -11.42 -3.25 -10.26
N LEU A 275 -12.51 -3.24 -9.49
CA LEU A 275 -13.85 -3.35 -10.04
C LEU A 275 -14.31 -1.99 -10.57
N LEU A 276 -14.71 -1.96 -11.84
CA LEU A 276 -15.11 -0.77 -12.58
C LEU A 276 -16.46 -1.04 -13.27
N GLY A 277 -17.54 -0.79 -12.55
CA GLY A 277 -18.88 -1.17 -12.99
C GLY A 277 -19.06 -2.70 -12.95
N ASP A 278 -19.28 -3.31 -14.12
CA ASP A 278 -19.42 -4.75 -14.32
C ASP A 278 -18.12 -5.43 -14.80
N ARG A 279 -17.01 -4.69 -14.84
CA ARG A 279 -15.71 -5.19 -15.29
C ARG A 279 -14.69 -5.17 -14.16
N LEU A 280 -14.05 -6.30 -13.93
CA LEU A 280 -12.88 -6.41 -13.08
C LEU A 280 -11.63 -6.24 -13.95
N ALA A 281 -10.93 -5.14 -13.75
CA ALA A 281 -9.65 -4.88 -14.38
C ALA A 281 -8.55 -5.59 -13.57
N VAL A 282 -7.99 -6.68 -14.10
CA VAL A 282 -7.02 -7.55 -13.43
C VAL A 282 -5.63 -7.32 -13.99
N PHE A 283 -4.71 -6.82 -13.16
CA PHE A 283 -3.31 -6.63 -13.50
C PHE A 283 -2.48 -7.81 -13.00
N THR A 284 -1.76 -8.47 -13.90
CA THR A 284 -0.94 -9.65 -13.60
C THR A 284 0.55 -9.35 -13.47
N GLY A 285 0.97 -8.09 -13.58
CA GLY A 285 2.38 -7.69 -13.60
C GLY A 285 2.91 -7.29 -14.98
N SER A 286 2.33 -7.87 -16.04
CA SER A 286 2.73 -7.60 -17.44
C SER A 286 1.55 -7.33 -18.39
N THR A 287 0.34 -7.64 -17.96
CA THR A 287 -0.87 -7.52 -18.76
C THR A 287 -2.01 -7.03 -17.87
N LEU A 288 -2.85 -6.16 -18.42
CA LEU A 288 -4.13 -5.77 -17.86
C LEU A 288 -5.25 -6.48 -18.61
N PHE A 289 -6.06 -7.23 -17.89
CA PHE A 289 -7.23 -7.94 -18.43
C PHE A 289 -8.51 -7.25 -17.97
N ALA A 290 -9.53 -7.18 -18.83
CA ALA A 290 -10.89 -6.87 -18.41
C ALA A 290 -11.73 -8.13 -18.37
N VAL A 291 -12.19 -8.47 -17.17
CA VAL A 291 -13.06 -9.61 -16.91
C VAL A 291 -14.46 -9.10 -16.64
N ASN A 292 -15.44 -9.51 -17.44
CA ASN A 292 -16.84 -9.18 -17.17
C ASN A 292 -17.38 -10.12 -16.08
N VAL A 293 -17.78 -9.55 -14.94
CA VAL A 293 -18.22 -10.33 -13.78
C VAL A 293 -19.64 -10.89 -13.92
N GLN A 294 -20.39 -10.48 -14.95
CA GLN A 294 -21.74 -11.00 -15.24
C GLN A 294 -21.72 -12.14 -16.26
N THR A 295 -20.75 -12.14 -17.18
CA THR A 295 -20.66 -13.13 -18.25
C THR A 295 -19.56 -14.17 -18.03
N ASP A 296 -18.76 -14.03 -16.97
CA ASP A 296 -17.64 -14.92 -16.65
C ASP A 296 -16.67 -15.06 -17.84
N ALA A 297 -16.26 -13.92 -18.41
CA ALA A 297 -15.44 -13.89 -19.62
C ALA A 297 -14.41 -12.77 -19.61
N ILE A 298 -13.22 -13.06 -20.15
CA ILE A 298 -12.23 -12.06 -20.52
C ILE A 298 -12.72 -11.38 -21.81
N GLU A 299 -12.98 -10.09 -21.76
CA GLU A 299 -13.46 -9.32 -22.93
C GLU A 299 -12.31 -8.83 -23.79
N TRP A 300 -11.25 -8.34 -23.15
CA TRP A 300 -10.04 -7.83 -23.81
C TRP A 300 -8.85 -7.84 -22.83
N PHE A 301 -7.64 -7.70 -23.37
CA PHE A 301 -6.41 -7.54 -22.60
C PHE A 301 -5.41 -6.66 -23.35
N VAL A 302 -4.57 -5.94 -22.60
CA VAL A 302 -3.54 -5.04 -23.14
C VAL A 302 -2.24 -5.16 -22.34
N PRO A 303 -1.06 -4.94 -22.95
CA PRO A 303 0.19 -4.85 -22.22
C PRO A 303 0.13 -3.73 -21.17
N ALA A 304 0.59 -4.02 -19.96
CA ALA A 304 0.69 -3.04 -18.88
C ALA A 304 1.84 -3.42 -17.96
N LEU A 305 2.63 -2.45 -17.52
CA LEU A 305 3.75 -2.67 -16.60
C LEU A 305 3.53 -2.00 -15.24
N ASN A 306 2.30 -1.58 -14.94
CA ASN A 306 1.87 -1.04 -13.67
C ASN A 306 0.39 -1.27 -13.43
N LEU A 307 -0.01 -1.09 -12.18
CA LEU A 307 -1.41 -0.98 -11.80
C LEU A 307 -1.99 0.31 -12.38
N LEU A 308 -3.16 0.16 -13.00
CA LEU A 308 -3.87 1.22 -13.71
C LEU A 308 -4.24 2.40 -12.82
N THR A 309 -4.49 3.55 -13.46
CA THR A 309 -5.22 4.68 -12.86
C THR A 309 -6.33 5.14 -13.79
N LEU A 310 -7.36 5.79 -13.24
CA LEU A 310 -8.47 6.32 -14.03
C LEU A 310 -8.09 7.69 -14.61
N LEU A 311 -8.34 7.86 -15.91
CA LEU A 311 -8.22 9.13 -16.62
C LEU A 311 -9.53 9.39 -17.35
N GLY A 312 -10.37 10.28 -16.81
CA GLY A 312 -11.71 10.51 -17.35
C GLY A 312 -12.53 9.22 -17.33
N SER A 313 -12.96 8.75 -18.50
CA SER A 313 -13.70 7.49 -18.68
C SER A 313 -12.81 6.29 -19.06
N GLY A 314 -11.49 6.49 -19.16
CA GLY A 314 -10.55 5.46 -19.62
C GLY A 314 -9.56 5.01 -18.54
N LEU A 315 -8.85 3.94 -18.85
CA LEU A 315 -7.82 3.30 -18.03
C LEU A 315 -6.45 3.71 -18.54
N LEU A 316 -5.66 4.37 -17.72
CA LEU A 316 -4.29 4.72 -18.05
C LEU A 316 -3.35 3.65 -17.52
N VAL A 317 -2.51 3.10 -18.41
CA VAL A 317 -1.44 2.15 -18.10
C VAL A 317 -0.13 2.60 -18.75
N PHE A 318 0.99 2.03 -18.33
CA PHE A 318 2.26 2.15 -19.03
C PHE A 318 2.54 0.87 -19.83
N ASP A 319 2.78 1.00 -21.14
CA ASP A 319 3.01 -0.15 -22.02
C ASP A 319 4.48 -0.57 -22.14
N GLY A 320 5.39 0.13 -21.43
CA GLY A 320 6.85 -0.02 -21.54
C GLY A 320 7.52 1.07 -22.38
N THR A 321 6.74 1.87 -23.10
CA THR A 321 7.24 3.00 -23.88
C THR A 321 6.54 4.31 -23.51
N ASP A 322 5.21 4.30 -23.50
CA ASP A 322 4.38 5.49 -23.30
C ASP A 322 3.25 5.18 -22.30
N PHE A 323 2.61 6.23 -21.79
CA PHE A 323 1.34 6.05 -21.09
C PHE A 323 0.20 5.98 -22.12
N VAL A 324 -0.62 4.94 -22.02
CA VAL A 324 -1.70 4.67 -22.98
C VAL A 324 -3.01 4.60 -22.23
N GLN A 325 -3.97 5.39 -22.70
CA GLN A 325 -5.33 5.39 -22.19
C GLN A 325 -6.19 4.45 -23.03
N HIS A 326 -6.79 3.45 -22.40
CA HIS A 326 -7.69 2.50 -23.03
C HIS A 326 -9.14 2.75 -22.62
N ASP A 327 -10.06 2.47 -23.54
CA ASP A 327 -11.49 2.43 -23.26
C ASP A 327 -11.83 1.21 -22.38
N LEU A 328 -12.53 1.44 -21.27
CA LEU A 328 -12.87 0.39 -20.31
C LEU A 328 -13.74 -0.73 -20.93
N VAL A 329 -14.57 -0.42 -21.92
CA VAL A 329 -15.52 -1.38 -22.48
C VAL A 329 -14.87 -2.21 -23.58
N THR A 330 -14.12 -1.57 -24.47
CA THR A 330 -13.62 -2.17 -25.70
C THR A 330 -12.14 -2.52 -25.68
N GLY A 331 -11.38 -1.96 -24.72
CA GLY A 331 -9.91 -2.05 -24.69
C GLY A 331 -9.22 -1.22 -25.77
N ALA A 332 -9.98 -0.50 -26.62
CA ALA A 332 -9.43 0.32 -27.69
C ALA A 332 -8.57 1.46 -27.12
N GLU A 333 -7.44 1.73 -27.76
CA GLU A 333 -6.62 2.90 -27.43
C GLU A 333 -7.40 4.17 -27.73
N LEU A 334 -7.62 5.00 -26.71
CA LEU A 334 -8.27 6.30 -26.81
C LEU A 334 -7.25 7.42 -27.03
N ARG A 335 -6.10 7.31 -26.34
CA ARG A 335 -5.08 8.36 -26.31
C ARG A 335 -3.74 7.78 -25.90
N ARG A 336 -2.68 8.39 -26.42
CA ARG A 336 -1.28 8.14 -26.04
C ARG A 336 -0.63 9.41 -25.51
N ILE A 337 0.17 9.26 -24.46
CA ILE A 337 0.97 10.31 -23.84
C ILE A 337 2.43 9.90 -23.96
N THR A 338 3.17 10.59 -24.83
CA THR A 338 4.56 10.24 -25.14
C THR A 338 5.47 10.53 -23.97
N VAL A 339 6.31 9.57 -23.58
CA VAL A 339 7.36 9.79 -22.59
C VAL A 339 8.65 10.22 -23.29
N ASP A 340 9.14 11.41 -22.94
CA ASP A 340 10.45 11.88 -23.35
C ASP A 340 11.48 11.73 -22.22
N GLY A 341 12.58 11.04 -22.51
CA GLY A 341 13.71 10.92 -21.59
C GLY A 341 13.67 9.62 -20.79
N PRO A 342 13.90 9.67 -19.46
CA PRO A 342 13.91 8.47 -18.61
C PRO A 342 12.59 7.70 -18.67
N VAL A 343 12.70 6.37 -18.68
CA VAL A 343 11.57 5.45 -18.75
C VAL A 343 10.95 5.28 -17.36
N PRO A 344 9.61 5.30 -17.23
CA PRO A 344 8.93 5.00 -15.98
C PRO A 344 9.37 3.69 -15.33
N PRO A 345 9.53 3.67 -14.00
CA PRO A 345 9.79 2.42 -13.29
C PRO A 345 8.55 1.50 -13.38
N THR A 346 8.79 0.19 -13.37
CA THR A 346 7.75 -0.84 -13.62
C THR A 346 7.37 -1.59 -12.34
N GLY A 347 6.25 -2.32 -12.37
CA GLY A 347 5.78 -3.13 -11.24
C GLY A 347 5.08 -2.33 -10.13
N GLY A 348 4.84 -1.05 -10.37
CA GLY A 348 4.24 -0.13 -9.42
C GLY A 348 2.77 0.20 -9.67
N ARG A 349 2.31 1.29 -9.08
CA ARG A 349 0.99 1.89 -9.30
C ARG A 349 1.12 3.25 -9.99
N LEU A 350 0.17 3.54 -10.88
CA LEU A 350 -0.05 4.89 -11.37
C LEU A 350 -1.00 5.65 -10.47
N ASP A 351 -0.69 6.92 -10.26
CA ASP A 351 -1.61 7.89 -9.69
C ASP A 351 -1.60 9.19 -10.51
N ARG A 352 -2.61 10.01 -10.27
CA ARG A 352 -2.74 11.32 -10.89
C ARG A 352 -2.75 12.40 -9.84
N LEU A 353 -2.00 13.45 -10.14
CA LEU A 353 -1.99 14.66 -9.34
C LEU A 353 -2.15 15.88 -10.24
N GLY A 354 -3.40 16.32 -10.40
CA GLY A 354 -3.75 17.31 -11.42
C GLY A 354 -3.34 16.81 -12.81
N SER A 355 -2.52 17.59 -13.51
CA SER A 355 -1.96 17.22 -14.82
C SER A 355 -0.73 16.30 -14.75
N ALA A 356 -0.19 16.01 -13.56
CA ALA A 356 0.99 15.14 -13.43
C ALA A 356 0.59 13.66 -13.31
N ILE A 357 1.46 12.79 -13.82
CA ILE A 357 1.38 11.33 -13.64
C ILE A 357 2.44 10.94 -12.62
N VAL A 358 2.03 10.24 -11.57
CA VAL A 358 2.91 9.73 -10.53
C VAL A 358 3.04 8.22 -10.70
N VAL A 359 4.27 7.73 -10.71
CA VAL A 359 4.59 6.31 -10.81
C VAL A 359 5.29 5.91 -9.53
N SER A 360 4.64 5.10 -8.70
CA SER A 360 5.19 4.62 -7.43
C SER A 360 5.50 3.13 -7.54
N THR A 361 6.75 2.73 -7.29
CA THR A 361 7.17 1.34 -7.14
C THR A 361 7.72 1.10 -5.73
N VAL A 362 8.15 -0.14 -5.46
CA VAL A 362 8.83 -0.46 -4.19
C VAL A 362 10.26 0.11 -4.13
N GLU A 363 10.82 0.53 -5.26
CA GLU A 363 12.20 1.04 -5.35
C GLU A 363 12.28 2.55 -5.59
N ALA A 364 11.30 3.12 -6.31
CA ALA A 364 11.32 4.54 -6.65
C ALA A 364 9.91 5.12 -6.79
N ILE A 365 9.82 6.42 -6.60
CA ILE A 365 8.70 7.23 -7.06
C ILE A 365 9.18 8.26 -8.07
N ALA A 366 8.50 8.34 -9.21
CA ALA A 366 8.83 9.25 -10.30
C ALA A 366 7.58 10.04 -10.74
N VAL A 367 7.76 11.32 -11.04
CA VAL A 367 6.67 12.20 -11.49
C VAL A 367 6.94 12.68 -12.91
N TYR A 368 5.92 12.58 -13.76
CA TYR A 368 5.95 12.94 -15.17
C TYR A 368 4.95 14.08 -15.46
N ARG A 369 5.37 15.09 -16.23
CA ARG A 369 4.53 16.24 -16.62
C ARG A 369 4.92 16.86 -17.95
#